data_AF-A0A0U4ALD5-F1
#
_entry.id   AF-A0A0U4ALD5-F1
#
_cell.length_a   1.000
_cell.length_b   1.000
_cell.length_c   1.000
_cell.angle_alpha   90.00
_cell.angle_beta   90.00
_cell.angle_gamma   90.00
#
_symmetry.space_group_name_H-M   'P 1'
#
loop_
_entity.id
_entity.type
_entity.pdbx_description
1 polymer ?
#
loop_
_entity_poly.entity_id
_entity_poly.type
_entity_poly.pdbx_seq_one_letter_code
_entity_poly.pdbx_strand_id
1 'polypeptide(L)'
;MILYNVTSSIEPAVADQWLDYMRTTHMPEVMETGFFLKSQLCRLLNEEDDGITYAAQYYCLSVEQLEEYQRLCAPALRADMEAHFAGQYVSFRTVLEVVE
;
A
#
# COMPACT_ATOMS: atom_id res chain seq x y z
N MET A 1 -17.79 -2.86 -5.48
CA MET A 1 -16.43 -3.35 -5.19
C MET A 1 -15.66 -2.24 -4.51
N ILE A 2 -14.71 -2.55 -3.64
CA ILE A 2 -13.96 -1.55 -2.88
C ILE A 2 -12.52 -1.46 -3.38
N LEU A 3 -12.01 -0.23 -3.48
CA LEU A 3 -10.61 0.08 -3.71
C LEU A 3 -9.99 0.62 -2.41
N TYR A 4 -9.07 -0.16 -1.84
CA TYR A 4 -8.22 0.27 -0.74
C TYR A 4 -6.93 0.89 -1.32
N ASN A 5 -6.76 2.19 -1.13
CA ASN A 5 -5.62 2.94 -1.64
C ASN A 5 -4.71 3.38 -0.48
N VAL A 6 -3.42 3.06 -0.59
CA VAL A 6 -2.37 3.47 0.35
C VAL A 6 -1.40 4.39 -0.39
N THR A 7 -1.45 5.67 -0.09
CA THR A 7 -0.53 6.66 -0.64
C THR A 7 0.62 6.84 0.32
N SER A 8 1.86 6.70 -0.15
CA SER A 8 3.08 6.78 0.64
C SER A 8 4.03 7.79 0.04
N SER A 9 4.42 8.78 0.82
CA SER A 9 5.53 9.69 0.51
C SER A 9 6.81 9.11 1.10
N ILE A 10 7.83 8.96 0.26
CA ILE A 10 9.08 8.25 0.55
C ILE A 10 10.25 9.23 0.43
N GLU A 11 11.21 9.13 1.36
CA GLU A 11 12.48 9.85 1.23
C GLU A 11 13.23 9.40 -0.04
N PRO A 12 13.75 10.34 -0.86
CA PRO A 12 14.43 9.99 -2.11
C PRO A 12 15.59 9.00 -1.94
N ALA A 13 16.29 9.05 -0.80
CA ALA A 13 17.43 8.18 -0.50
C ALA A 13 17.09 6.70 -0.41
N VAL A 14 15.82 6.34 -0.13
CA VAL A 14 15.38 4.93 0.00
C VAL A 14 14.31 4.54 -1.01
N ALA A 15 13.89 5.44 -1.90
CA ALA A 15 12.77 5.20 -2.80
C ALA A 15 12.94 3.97 -3.70
N ASP A 16 14.14 3.73 -4.23
CA ASP A 16 14.40 2.55 -5.07
C ASP A 16 14.33 1.24 -4.28
N GLN A 17 14.87 1.23 -3.04
CA GLN A 17 14.81 0.07 -2.15
C GLN A 17 13.37 -0.20 -1.70
N TRP A 18 12.62 0.85 -1.36
CA TRP A 18 11.22 0.76 -0.98
C TRP A 18 10.38 0.23 -2.14
N LEU A 19 10.61 0.73 -3.36
CA LEU A 19 9.91 0.28 -4.57
C LEU A 19 10.19 -1.21 -4.85
N ASP A 20 11.44 -1.64 -4.73
CA ASP A 20 11.82 -3.05 -4.90
C ASP A 20 11.14 -3.95 -3.85
N TYR A 21 11.21 -3.57 -2.57
CA TYR A 21 10.55 -4.30 -1.49
C TYR A 21 9.03 -4.39 -1.66
N MET A 22 8.38 -3.31 -2.09
CA MET A 22 6.95 -3.32 -2.38
C MET A 22 6.60 -4.30 -3.49
N ARG A 23 7.41 -4.37 -4.55
CA ARG A 23 7.17 -5.24 -5.71
C ARG A 23 7.48 -6.70 -5.42
N THR A 24 8.50 -6.99 -4.63
CA THR A 24 9.05 -8.34 -4.44
C THR A 24 8.56 -9.02 -3.17
N THR A 25 8.15 -8.25 -2.16
CA THR A 25 7.77 -8.77 -0.83
C THR A 25 6.40 -8.28 -0.39
N HIS A 26 6.25 -6.98 -0.09
CA HIS A 26 5.08 -6.51 0.66
C HIS A 26 3.76 -6.67 -0.10
N MET A 27 3.68 -6.21 -1.36
CA MET A 27 2.44 -6.36 -2.13
C MET A 27 2.10 -7.81 -2.44
N PRO A 28 3.08 -8.69 -2.83
CA PRO A 28 2.84 -10.13 -2.90
C PRO A 28 2.26 -10.71 -1.61
N GLU A 29 2.83 -10.44 -0.44
CA GLU A 29 2.33 -10.94 0.84
C GLU A 29 0.91 -10.44 1.16
N VAL A 30 0.61 -9.17 0.86
CA VAL A 30 -0.75 -8.63 0.96
C VAL A 30 -1.72 -9.41 0.07
N MET A 31 -1.33 -9.75 -1.16
CA MET A 31 -2.16 -10.52 -2.08
C MET A 31 -2.34 -11.98 -1.62
N GLU A 32 -1.30 -12.59 -1.03
CA GLU A 32 -1.34 -13.96 -0.50
C GLU A 32 -2.31 -14.12 0.69
N THR A 33 -2.70 -13.03 1.35
CA THR A 33 -3.76 -13.07 2.39
C THR A 33 -5.12 -13.53 1.84
N GLY A 34 -5.34 -13.42 0.53
CA GLY A 34 -6.58 -13.83 -0.13
C GLY A 34 -7.74 -12.85 -0.01
N PHE A 35 -7.57 -11.70 0.66
CA PHE A 35 -8.63 -10.68 0.79
C PHE A 35 -8.78 -9.78 -0.45
N PHE A 36 -7.81 -9.78 -1.35
CA PHE A 36 -7.77 -8.90 -2.51
C PHE A 36 -7.76 -9.67 -3.83
N LEU A 37 -8.48 -9.13 -4.82
CA LEU A 37 -8.63 -9.69 -6.16
C LEU A 37 -7.54 -9.22 -7.12
N LYS A 38 -7.05 -7.99 -6.90
CA LYS A 38 -6.06 -7.32 -7.74
C LYS A 38 -5.29 -6.31 -6.89
N SER A 39 -4.02 -6.12 -7.23
CA SER A 39 -3.25 -4.97 -6.80
C SER A 39 -2.60 -4.22 -7.97
N GLN A 40 -2.25 -2.95 -7.74
CA GLN A 40 -1.41 -2.16 -8.63
C GLN A 40 -0.61 -1.12 -7.84
N LEU A 41 0.61 -0.84 -8.31
CA LEU A 41 1.48 0.18 -7.73
C LEU A 41 1.67 1.31 -8.73
N CYS A 42 1.25 2.51 -8.35
CA CYS A 42 1.33 3.70 -9.17
C CYS A 42 2.37 4.66 -8.59
N ARG A 43 3.07 5.39 -9.45
CA ARG A 43 3.90 6.54 -9.05
C ARG A 43 3.14 7.82 -9.36
N LEU A 44 3.16 8.78 -8.44
CA LEU A 44 2.64 10.12 -8.70
C LEU A 44 3.61 10.85 -9.64
N LEU A 45 3.10 11.42 -10.74
CA LEU A 45 3.94 12.15 -11.71
C LEU A 45 4.02 13.65 -11.45
N ASN A 46 3.02 14.19 -10.75
CA ASN A 46 2.87 15.62 -10.50
C ASN A 46 3.13 15.90 -9.01
N GLU A 47 4.33 15.61 -8.53
CA GLU A 47 4.72 15.94 -7.15
C GLU A 47 5.04 17.44 -7.04
N GLU A 48 4.55 18.07 -5.97
CA GLU A 48 4.80 19.50 -5.69
C GLU A 48 6.08 19.71 -4.86
N ASP A 49 6.56 18.67 -4.17
CA ASP A 49 7.72 18.68 -3.27
C ASP A 49 8.85 17.74 -3.76
N ASP A 50 10.03 17.83 -3.14
CA ASP A 50 11.22 16.98 -3.40
C ASP A 50 11.06 15.51 -2.94
N GLY A 51 9.82 15.04 -2.71
CA GLY A 51 9.50 13.68 -2.30
C GLY A 51 9.38 12.71 -3.49
N ILE A 52 9.26 11.42 -3.17
CA ILE A 52 8.78 10.41 -4.13
C ILE A 52 7.53 9.77 -3.56
N THR A 53 6.42 9.84 -4.30
CA THR A 53 5.10 9.40 -3.86
C THR A 53 4.61 8.24 -4.70
N TYR A 54 4.23 7.16 -4.02
CA TYR A 54 3.61 5.99 -4.61
C TYR A 54 2.20 5.77 -4.04
N ALA A 55 1.33 5.19 -4.87
CA ALA A 55 0.00 4.74 -4.46
C ALA A 55 -0.11 3.23 -4.71
N ALA A 56 -0.16 2.45 -3.63
CA ALA A 56 -0.47 1.03 -3.67
C ALA A 56 -1.98 0.84 -3.56
N GLN A 57 -2.55 0.14 -4.52
CA GLN A 57 -4.00 0.00 -4.68
C GLN A 57 -4.37 -1.47 -4.64
N TYR A 58 -5.40 -1.81 -3.86
CA TYR A 58 -5.88 -3.16 -3.67
C TYR A 58 -7.41 -3.21 -3.81
N TYR A 59 -7.91 -4.17 -4.59
CA TYR A 59 -9.34 -4.31 -4.86
C TYR A 59 -9.91 -5.49 -4.06
N CYS A 60 -10.97 -5.26 -3.27
CA CYS A 60 -11.68 -6.31 -2.52
C CYS A 60 -13.19 -6.25 -2.78
N LEU A 61 -13.91 -7.32 -2.44
CA LEU A 61 -15.32 -7.46 -2.80
C LEU A 61 -16.23 -6.53 -1.99
N SER A 62 -15.92 -6.31 -0.71
CA SER A 62 -16.76 -5.54 0.21
C SER A 62 -15.96 -4.85 1.31
N VAL A 63 -16.63 -3.94 2.04
CA VAL A 63 -16.03 -3.22 3.18
C VAL A 63 -15.73 -4.19 4.33
N GLU A 64 -16.60 -5.17 4.57
CA GLU A 64 -16.43 -6.16 5.63
C GLU A 64 -15.16 -6.99 5.43
N GLN A 65 -14.86 -7.41 4.19
CA GLN A 65 -13.60 -8.09 3.88
C GLN A 65 -12.37 -7.19 4.13
N LEU A 66 -12.48 -5.90 3.81
CA LEU A 66 -11.41 -4.94 4.08
C LEU A 66 -11.18 -4.78 5.59
N GLU A 67 -12.25 -4.69 6.38
CA GLU A 67 -12.17 -4.62 7.84
C GLU A 67 -11.54 -5.88 8.45
N GLU A 68 -11.89 -7.06 7.94
CA GLU A 68 -11.28 -8.32 8.36
C GLU A 68 -9.78 -8.36 8.05
N TYR A 69 -9.37 -8.01 6.82
CA TYR A 69 -7.96 -7.87 6.45
C TYR A 69 -7.22 -6.91 7.39
N GLN A 70 -7.83 -5.74 7.66
CA GLN A 70 -7.22 -4.71 8.51
C GLN A 70 -7.03 -5.18 9.96
N ARG A 71 -7.91 -6.05 10.45
CA ARG A 71 -7.84 -6.62 11.79
C ARG A 71 -6.87 -7.80 11.88
N LEU A 72 -6.88 -8.69 10.88
CA LEU A 72 -6.19 -9.98 10.95
C LEU A 72 -4.78 -9.96 10.37
N CYS A 73 -4.56 -9.23 9.27
CA CYS A 73 -3.32 -9.33 8.48
C CYS A 73 -2.52 -8.02 8.50
N ALA A 74 -3.20 -6.88 8.38
CA ALA A 74 -2.53 -5.58 8.26
C ALA A 74 -1.58 -5.22 9.41
N PRO A 75 -1.80 -5.61 10.69
CA PRO A 75 -0.87 -5.27 11.77
C PRO A 75 0.53 -5.86 11.55
N ALA A 76 0.63 -7.13 11.16
CA ALA A 76 1.91 -7.80 10.92
C ALA A 76 2.62 -7.21 9.70
N LEU A 77 1.89 -7.04 8.59
CA LEU A 77 2.42 -6.48 7.34
C LEU A 77 2.94 -5.03 7.53
N ARG A 78 2.23 -4.23 8.34
CA ARG A 78 2.67 -2.86 8.68
C ARG A 78 3.90 -2.87 9.57
N ALA A 79 3.97 -3.77 10.55
CA ALA A 79 5.12 -3.90 11.43
C ALA A 79 6.38 -4.30 10.65
N ASP A 80 6.25 -5.18 9.65
CA ASP A 80 7.39 -5.58 8.79
C ASP A 80 7.89 -4.40 7.93
N MET A 81 6.98 -3.66 7.28
CA MET A 81 7.34 -2.45 6.53
C MET A 81 8.02 -1.40 7.43
N GLU A 82 7.51 -1.21 8.66
CA GLU A 82 8.12 -0.30 9.64
C GLU A 82 9.52 -0.77 10.05
N ALA A 83 9.75 -2.06 10.25
CA ALA A 83 11.06 -2.59 10.61
C ALA A 83 12.14 -2.31 9.55
N HIS A 84 11.75 -2.20 8.28
CA HIS A 84 12.66 -1.95 7.16
C HIS A 84 12.87 -0.45 6.85
N PHE A 85 11.85 0.39 7.04
CA PHE A 85 11.83 1.78 6.56
C PHE A 85 11.41 2.81 7.62
N ALA A 86 11.50 2.48 8.91
CA ALA A 86 11.09 3.34 10.01
C ALA A 86 11.60 4.79 9.85
N GLY A 87 10.66 5.74 9.86
CA GLY A 87 10.96 7.17 9.75
C GLY A 87 11.34 7.67 8.35
N GLN A 88 11.39 6.81 7.33
CA GLN A 88 11.80 7.17 5.96
C GLN A 88 10.64 7.20 4.97
N TYR A 89 9.42 6.92 5.44
CA TYR A 89 8.19 7.04 4.69
C TYR A 89 7.03 7.46 5.57
N VAL A 90 6.02 8.08 4.97
CA VAL A 90 4.74 8.38 5.62
C VAL A 90 3.61 7.96 4.69
N SER A 91 2.67 7.17 5.21
CA SER A 91 1.52 6.70 4.44
C SER A 91 0.18 7.11 5.03
N PHE A 92 -0.75 7.50 4.15
CA PHE A 92 -2.17 7.62 4.48
C PHE A 92 -3.02 6.69 3.60
N ARG A 93 -4.25 6.45 4.04
CA ARG A 93 -5.14 5.45 3.45
C ARG A 93 -6.48 6.07 3.10
N THR A 94 -7.00 5.69 1.95
CA THR A 94 -8.36 6.02 1.50
C THR A 94 -9.08 4.76 1.07
N VAL A 95 -10.40 4.76 1.25
CA VAL A 95 -11.29 3.67 0.84
C VAL A 95 -12.28 4.27 -0.15
N LEU A 96 -12.32 3.70 -1.36
CA LEU A 96 -13.17 4.18 -2.44
C LEU A 96 -14.13 3.07 -2.85
N GLU A 97 -15.33 3.47 -3.24
CA GLU A 97 -16.25 2.61 -3.96
C GLU A 97 -15.90 2.64 -5.45
N VAL A 98 -15.82 1.47 -6.08
CA VAL A 98 -15.72 1.33 -7.54
C VAL A 98 -17.15 1.35 -8.11
N VAL A 99 -17.44 2.35 -8.94
CA VAL A 99 -18.78 2.63 -9.51
C VAL A 99 -18.91 2.29 -11.01
N GLU A 100 -17.90 1.62 -11.57
CA GLU A 100 -17.78 1.29 -13.00
C GLU A 100 -18.20 -0.14 -13.33
#